data_AF-A0A821NQG8-F1
#
_entry.id   AF-A0A821NQG8-F1
#
_cell.length_a   1.000
_cell.length_b   1.000
_cell.length_c   1.000
_cell.angle_alpha   90.00
_cell.angle_beta   90.00
_cell.angle_gamma   90.00
#
_symmetry.space_group_name_H-M   'P 1'
#
loop_
_entity.id
_entity.type
_entity.pdbx_description
1 polymer ?
#
loop_
_entity_poly.entity_id
_entity_poly.type
_entity_poly.pdbx_seq_one_letter_code
_entity_poly.pdbx_strand_id
1 'polypeptide(L)'
;MRANSYKLAKSIERETNTLIRDVAADKTDSTLKTDDNDTNSTLTVVANSRDQTIVVEKGDITKAKHVEAIVNAANGTLYHAGGVDKVIADAAGLAFDEECKRLIAKNGGLPIPTGKAVKTTAGNLPFKC
;
A
#
# COMPACT_ATOMS: atom_id res chain seq x y z
N MET A 1 -14.80 21.01 9.04
CA MET A 1 -15.39 19.73 8.58
C MET A 1 -14.77 18.51 9.29
N ARG A 2 -14.90 18.39 10.63
CA ARG A 2 -14.32 17.24 11.41
C ARG A 2 -15.34 16.33 12.11
N ALA A 3 -16.62 16.73 12.16
CA ALA A 3 -17.64 16.01 12.96
C ALA A 3 -18.18 14.73 12.30
N ASN A 4 -18.17 14.63 10.96
CA ASN A 4 -18.71 13.47 10.24
C ASN A 4 -17.73 12.29 10.16
N SER A 5 -16.42 12.52 10.28
CA SER A 5 -15.37 11.50 10.14
C SER A 5 -15.40 10.46 11.26
N TYR A 6 -15.80 10.87 12.47
CA TYR A 6 -15.79 9.99 13.66
C TYR A 6 -16.98 9.02 13.74
N LYS A 7 -18.09 9.29 13.05
CA LYS A 7 -19.28 8.42 13.08
C LYS A 7 -19.02 7.10 12.35
N LEU A 8 -18.33 7.15 11.21
CA LEU A 8 -17.92 5.97 10.47
C LEU A 8 -16.91 5.15 11.26
N ALA A 9 -15.88 5.81 11.82
CA ALA A 9 -14.88 5.17 12.66
C ALA A 9 -15.53 4.40 13.82
N LYS A 10 -16.41 5.04 14.59
CA LYS A 10 -17.13 4.39 15.71
C LYS A 10 -18.05 3.23 15.28
N SER A 11 -18.55 3.22 14.04
CA SER A 11 -19.31 2.07 13.51
C SER A 11 -18.39 0.90 13.22
N ILE A 12 -17.27 1.16 12.52
CA ILE A 12 -16.27 0.15 12.20
C ILE A 12 -15.70 -0.46 13.49
N GLU A 13 -15.36 0.36 14.50
CA GLU A 13 -14.88 -0.14 15.79
C GLU A 13 -15.84 -1.14 16.44
N ARG A 14 -17.14 -0.83 16.46
CA ARG A 14 -18.17 -1.68 17.07
C ARG A 14 -18.44 -2.95 16.27
N GLU A 15 -18.50 -2.84 14.94
CA GLU A 15 -18.81 -3.98 14.06
C GLU A 15 -17.65 -4.96 13.94
N THR A 16 -16.42 -4.46 14.01
CA THR A 16 -15.21 -5.26 13.75
C THR A 16 -14.36 -5.53 14.99
N ASN A 17 -14.80 -5.06 16.16
CA ASN A 17 -14.02 -5.07 17.41
C ASN A 17 -12.58 -4.56 17.22
N THR A 18 -12.47 -3.44 16.53
CA THR A 18 -11.23 -2.81 16.10
C THR A 18 -11.08 -1.48 16.83
N LEU A 19 -9.85 -1.04 17.10
CA LEU A 19 -9.58 0.28 17.68
C LEU A 19 -9.14 1.24 16.58
N ILE A 20 -9.82 2.37 16.43
CA ILE A 20 -9.48 3.40 15.46
C ILE A 20 -8.91 4.61 16.20
N ARG A 21 -7.63 4.85 16.02
CA ARG A 21 -6.89 5.97 16.62
C ARG A 21 -6.46 6.97 15.55
N ASP A 22 -6.60 8.25 15.84
CA ASP A 22 -6.03 9.32 15.02
C ASP A 22 -4.62 9.64 15.52
N VAL A 23 -3.59 9.20 14.78
CA VAL A 23 -2.18 9.37 15.18
C VAL A 23 -1.80 10.86 15.29
N ALA A 24 -2.46 11.75 14.55
CA ALA A 24 -2.22 13.18 14.65
C ALA A 24 -2.72 13.79 15.98
N ALA A 25 -3.62 13.09 16.71
CA ALA A 25 -4.18 13.53 17.99
C ALA A 25 -3.51 12.89 19.22
N ASP A 26 -2.81 11.76 19.03
CA ASP A 26 -2.22 10.96 20.12
C ASP A 26 -0.69 11.18 20.19
N LYS A 27 -0.27 12.31 20.79
CA LYS A 27 1.15 12.65 21.00
C LYS A 27 1.83 11.86 22.13
N THR A 28 1.32 10.68 22.51
CA THR A 28 1.73 9.95 23.72
C THR A 28 2.32 8.56 23.47
N ASP A 29 2.36 8.07 22.23
CA ASP A 29 3.06 6.81 21.90
C ASP A 29 4.38 7.07 21.17
N SER A 30 5.48 6.98 21.92
CA SER A 30 6.86 7.24 21.48
C SER A 30 7.44 6.24 20.47
N THR A 31 6.63 5.29 19.97
CA THR A 31 7.11 4.20 19.12
C THR A 31 6.99 4.48 17.61
N LEU A 32 6.33 5.57 17.22
CA LEU A 32 6.22 6.03 15.83
C LEU A 32 6.92 7.39 15.70
N LYS A 33 8.20 7.38 15.32
CA LYS A 33 8.94 8.61 15.05
C LYS A 33 8.36 9.26 13.80
N THR A 34 7.68 10.39 13.97
CA THR A 34 7.34 11.30 12.88
C THR A 34 8.60 12.10 12.54
N ASP A 35 9.10 11.98 11.31
CA ASP A 35 10.09 12.92 10.79
C ASP A 35 9.43 14.31 10.70
N ASP A 36 9.96 15.29 11.46
CA ASP A 36 9.38 16.62 11.70
C ASP A 36 9.23 17.55 10.47
N ASN A 37 9.33 17.03 9.24
CA ASN A 37 9.29 17.86 8.03
C ASN A 37 8.32 17.39 6.93
N ASP A 38 7.49 16.38 7.18
CA ASP A 38 6.46 15.94 6.22
C ASP A 38 5.08 16.49 6.60
N THR A 39 4.58 17.44 5.84
CA THR A 39 3.16 17.87 5.86
C THR A 39 2.18 16.78 5.40
N ASN A 40 2.64 15.53 5.24
CA ASN A 40 1.80 14.39 4.95
C ASN A 40 1.04 13.98 6.21
N SER A 41 -0.22 14.38 6.25
CA SER A 41 -1.17 14.02 7.30
C SER A 41 -1.38 12.50 7.28
N THR A 42 -0.65 11.78 8.12
CA THR A 42 -0.92 10.35 8.39
C THR A 42 -2.26 10.30 9.10
N LEU A 43 -3.28 9.78 8.42
CA LEU A 43 -4.65 9.81 8.90
C LEU A 43 -5.01 8.37 9.30
N THR A 44 -5.21 8.13 10.59
CA THR A 44 -5.85 6.91 11.10
C THR A 44 -4.97 5.65 11.18
N VAL A 45 -4.84 5.13 12.39
CA VAL A 45 -4.39 3.77 12.72
C VAL A 45 -5.60 2.96 13.12
N VAL A 46 -5.81 1.83 12.44
CA VAL A 46 -6.89 0.88 12.72
C VAL A 46 -6.24 -0.42 13.20
N ALA A 47 -6.44 -0.80 14.46
CA ALA A 47 -5.89 -2.04 15.03
C ALA A 47 -6.99 -3.11 15.13
N ASN A 48 -6.85 -4.20 14.37
CA ASN A 48 -7.81 -5.31 14.43
C ASN A 48 -7.61 -6.18 15.69
N SER A 49 -8.46 -7.19 15.90
CA SER A 49 -8.38 -8.12 17.03
C SER A 49 -7.11 -9.00 17.10
N ARG A 50 -6.20 -8.85 16.14
CA ARG A 50 -4.90 -9.50 16.07
C ARG A 50 -3.74 -8.50 16.22
N ASP A 51 -4.02 -7.31 16.73
CA ASP A 51 -3.07 -6.20 16.91
C ASP A 51 -2.38 -5.76 15.61
N GLN A 52 -2.99 -6.00 14.44
CA GLN A 52 -2.47 -5.53 13.17
C GLN A 52 -2.91 -4.09 12.92
N THR A 53 -1.96 -3.20 12.69
CA THR A 53 -2.18 -1.80 12.37
C THR A 53 -2.40 -1.58 10.87
N ILE A 54 -3.48 -0.90 10.51
CA ILE A 54 -3.71 -0.35 9.17
C ILE A 54 -3.52 1.16 9.25
N VAL A 55 -2.64 1.70 8.41
CA VAL A 55 -2.35 3.13 8.31
C VAL A 55 -2.89 3.66 6.99
N VAL A 56 -3.59 4.79 7.01
CA VAL A 56 -3.94 5.52 5.78
C VAL A 56 -3.05 6.74 5.65
N GLU A 57 -2.19 6.73 4.64
CA GLU A 57 -1.25 7.80 4.35
C GLU A 57 -1.50 8.34 2.94
N LYS A 58 -1.43 9.66 2.79
CA LYS A 58 -1.33 10.28 1.47
C LYS A 58 0.15 10.28 1.08
N GLY A 59 0.51 9.71 -0.07
CA GLY A 59 1.90 9.69 -0.49
C GLY A 59 2.12 9.16 -1.91
N ASP A 60 3.39 9.05 -2.27
CA ASP A 60 3.87 8.39 -3.49
C ASP A 60 4.27 6.95 -3.12
N ILE A 61 3.56 5.96 -3.66
CA ILE A 61 3.76 4.54 -3.31
C ILE A 61 5.18 4.05 -3.61
N THR A 62 5.87 4.67 -4.58
CA THR A 62 7.27 4.33 -4.92
C THR A 62 8.28 4.77 -3.87
N LYS A 63 7.85 5.62 -2.93
CA LYS A 63 8.65 6.21 -1.85
C LYS A 63 8.10 5.87 -0.47
N ALA A 64 7.21 4.87 -0.39
CA ALA A 64 6.63 4.44 0.87
C ALA A 64 7.73 4.11 1.90
N LYS A 65 7.60 4.64 3.12
CA LYS A 65 8.54 4.38 4.21
C LYS A 65 8.02 3.20 5.05
N HIS A 66 8.94 2.50 5.72
CA HIS A 66 8.62 1.45 6.70
C HIS A 66 7.78 0.27 6.18
N VAL A 67 7.85 -0.01 4.88
CA VAL A 67 7.20 -1.19 4.27
C VAL A 67 8.24 -2.12 3.68
N GLU A 68 7.96 -3.42 3.72
CA GLU A 68 8.81 -4.42 3.07
C GLU A 68 8.44 -4.63 1.61
N ALA A 69 7.19 -4.34 1.23
CA ALA A 69 6.63 -4.61 -0.08
C ALA A 69 5.56 -3.61 -0.45
N ILE A 70 5.31 -3.43 -1.75
CA ILE A 70 4.18 -2.64 -2.26
C ILE A 70 3.25 -3.52 -3.11
N VAL A 71 1.99 -3.11 -3.22
CA VAL A 71 1.00 -3.81 -4.06
C VAL A 71 0.67 -2.93 -5.26
N ASN A 72 0.89 -3.47 -6.45
CA ASN A 72 0.55 -2.81 -7.70
C ASN A 72 -0.88 -3.16 -8.15
N ALA A 73 -1.63 -2.16 -8.61
CA ALA A 73 -2.94 -2.33 -9.25
C ALA A 73 -2.77 -2.74 -10.73
N ALA A 74 -2.22 -3.94 -10.94
CA ALA A 74 -1.92 -4.46 -12.27
C ALA A 74 -3.17 -5.02 -12.98
N ASN A 75 -3.09 -5.10 -14.31
CA ASN A 75 -4.02 -5.86 -15.13
C ASN A 75 -3.53 -7.31 -15.35
N GLY A 76 -4.40 -8.16 -15.91
CA GLY A 76 -4.09 -9.57 -16.13
C GLY A 76 -2.93 -9.83 -17.10
N THR A 77 -2.58 -8.90 -17.98
CA THR A 77 -1.45 -9.08 -18.92
C THR A 77 -0.12 -8.60 -18.33
N LEU A 78 -0.10 -8.07 -17.11
CA LEU A 78 1.06 -7.45 -16.47
C LEU A 78 1.73 -6.42 -17.39
N TYR A 79 0.93 -5.66 -18.14
CA TYR A 79 1.41 -4.63 -19.05
C TYR A 79 1.13 -3.25 -18.48
N HIS A 80 2.18 -2.46 -18.30
CA HIS A 80 2.15 -1.22 -17.52
C HIS A 80 1.84 -0.01 -18.41
N ALA A 81 0.57 0.25 -18.69
CA ALA A 81 0.16 1.27 -19.68
C ALA A 81 -0.10 2.67 -19.09
N GLY A 82 -0.43 2.78 -17.81
CA GLY A 82 -0.80 4.06 -17.20
C GLY A 82 -1.10 4.00 -15.69
N GLY A 83 -1.48 5.14 -15.11
CA GLY A 83 -1.84 5.25 -13.70
C GLY A 83 -0.69 4.95 -12.73
N VAL A 84 -1.04 4.48 -11.52
CA VAL A 84 -0.07 4.09 -10.50
C VAL A 84 0.82 2.92 -10.98
N ASP A 85 0.27 2.01 -11.77
CA ASP A 85 0.98 0.88 -12.36
C ASP A 85 2.17 1.33 -13.21
N LYS A 86 1.97 2.32 -14.10
CA LYS A 86 3.05 2.91 -14.90
C LYS A 86 4.11 3.58 -14.04
N VAL A 87 3.70 4.31 -12.99
CA VAL A 87 4.63 5.00 -12.09
C VAL A 87 5.49 3.99 -11.34
N ILE A 88 4.93 2.87 -10.89
CA ILE A 88 5.68 1.78 -10.27
C ILE A 88 6.65 1.15 -11.28
N ALA A 89 6.19 0.81 -12.50
CA ALA A 89 7.02 0.18 -13.52
C ALA A 89 8.21 1.07 -13.93
N ASP A 90 7.98 2.38 -14.10
CA ASP A 90 9.04 3.34 -14.42
C ASP A 90 10.09 3.43 -13.32
N ALA A 91 9.65 3.42 -12.06
CA ALA A 91 10.55 3.46 -10.91
C ALA A 91 11.29 2.14 -10.67
N ALA A 92 10.63 1.00 -10.91
CA ALA A 92 11.20 -0.35 -10.77
C ALA A 92 12.17 -0.69 -11.91
N GLY A 93 11.97 -0.13 -13.10
CA GLY A 93 12.87 -0.24 -14.25
C GLY A 93 12.76 -1.56 -15.02
N LEU A 94 13.62 -1.70 -16.04
CA LEU A 94 13.51 -2.75 -17.08
C LEU A 94 13.50 -4.19 -16.51
N ALA A 95 14.26 -4.46 -15.46
CA ALA A 95 14.33 -5.80 -14.87
C ALA A 95 12.96 -6.28 -14.34
N PHE A 96 12.15 -5.36 -13.81
CA PHE A 96 10.78 -5.62 -13.38
C PHE A 96 9.87 -5.95 -14.57
N ASP A 97 9.92 -5.16 -15.64
CA ASP A 97 9.15 -5.41 -16.86
C ASP A 97 9.47 -6.77 -17.49
N GLU A 98 10.75 -7.15 -17.51
CA GLU A 98 11.19 -8.44 -18.01
C GLU A 98 10.70 -9.60 -17.15
N GLU A 99 10.65 -9.43 -15.83
CA GLU A 99 10.11 -10.41 -14.90
C GLU A 99 8.60 -10.61 -15.14
N CYS A 100 7.83 -9.52 -15.30
CA CYS A 100 6.41 -9.57 -15.67
C CYS A 100 6.19 -10.34 -16.98
N LYS A 101 6.98 -10.08 -18.02
CA LYS A 101 6.92 -10.80 -19.30
C LYS A 101 7.24 -12.29 -19.13
N ARG A 102 8.26 -12.62 -18.33
CA ARG A 102 8.61 -14.02 -18.02
C ARG A 102 7.49 -14.74 -17.26
N LEU A 103 6.81 -14.08 -16.34
CA LEU A 103 5.66 -14.63 -15.63
C LEU A 103 4.50 -14.96 -16.57
N ILE A 104 4.15 -14.05 -17.48
CA ILE A 104 3.11 -14.32 -18.50
C ILE A 104 3.51 -15.45 -19.43
N ALA A 105 4.77 -15.46 -19.91
CA ALA A 105 5.28 -16.56 -20.74
C ALA A 105 5.20 -17.91 -20.02
N LYS A 106 5.56 -17.96 -18.73
CA LYS A 106 5.44 -19.16 -17.89
C LYS A 106 3.99 -19.59 -17.68
N ASN A 107 3.05 -18.63 -17.71
CA ASN A 107 1.61 -18.89 -17.69
C ASN A 107 1.04 -19.25 -19.07
N GLY A 108 1.88 -19.71 -20.01
CA GLY A 108 1.46 -20.09 -21.36
C GLY A 108 1.02 -18.91 -22.23
N GLY A 109 1.42 -17.69 -21.89
CA GLY A 109 0.99 -16.46 -22.57
C GLY A 109 -0.43 -16.01 -22.20
N LEU A 110 -1.10 -16.69 -21.27
CA LEU A 110 -2.45 -16.35 -20.84
C LEU A 110 -2.43 -15.22 -19.78
N PRO A 111 -3.45 -14.35 -19.78
CA PRO A 111 -3.62 -13.37 -18.71
C PRO A 111 -3.80 -14.03 -17.33
N ILE A 112 -3.31 -13.36 -16.29
CA ILE A 112 -3.61 -13.69 -14.90
C ILE A 112 -5.12 -13.48 -14.65
N PRO A 113 -5.85 -14.48 -14.13
CA PRO A 113 -7.27 -14.35 -13.84
C PRO A 113 -7.57 -13.25 -12.81
N THR A 114 -8.70 -12.57 -12.96
CA THR A 114 -9.19 -11.59 -11.98
C THR A 114 -9.26 -12.20 -10.56
N GLY A 115 -8.85 -11.41 -9.56
CA GLY A 115 -8.81 -11.83 -8.16
C GLY A 115 -7.57 -12.67 -7.79
N LYS A 116 -6.62 -12.86 -8.72
CA LYS A 116 -5.31 -13.44 -8.43
C LYS A 116 -4.25 -12.34 -8.32
N ALA A 117 -3.24 -12.62 -7.51
CA ALA A 117 -2.06 -11.80 -7.35
C ALA A 117 -0.82 -12.63 -7.72
N VAL A 118 0.18 -11.96 -8.27
CA VAL A 118 1.51 -12.52 -8.56
C VAL A 118 2.55 -11.70 -7.82
N LYS A 119 3.66 -12.34 -7.47
CA LYS A 119 4.80 -11.69 -6.80
C LYS A 119 5.96 -11.57 -7.79
N THR A 120 6.58 -10.40 -7.82
CA THR A 120 7.83 -10.11 -8.54
C THR A 120 8.91 -9.70 -7.53
N THR A 121 10.13 -9.46 -8.01
CA THR A 121 11.08 -8.57 -7.34
C THR A 121 10.62 -7.11 -7.48
N ALA A 122 11.19 -6.22 -6.67
CA ALA A 122 10.87 -4.79 -6.71
C ALA A 122 11.65 -4.01 -7.81
N GLY A 123 12.50 -4.69 -8.59
CA GLY A 123 13.43 -4.04 -9.51
C GLY A 123 14.38 -3.08 -8.76
N ASN A 124 14.40 -1.81 -9.18
CA ASN A 124 15.21 -0.75 -8.59
C ASN A 124 14.59 -0.09 -7.35
N LEU A 125 13.36 -0.45 -6.99
CA LEU A 125 12.69 0.12 -5.82
C LEU A 125 13.32 -0.37 -4.50
N PRO A 126 13.27 0.43 -3.43
CA PRO A 126 13.86 0.08 -2.13
C PRO A 126 12.97 -0.89 -1.32
N PHE A 127 12.34 -1.87 -1.98
CA PHE A 127 11.45 -2.85 -1.38
C PHE A 127 11.94 -4.28 -1.64
N LYS A 128 11.40 -5.26 -0.91
CA LYS A 128 11.67 -6.68 -1.16
C LYS A 128 10.87 -7.21 -2.36
N CYS A 129 9.66 -6.70 -2.57
CA CYS A 129 8.80 -7.03 -3.72
C CYS A 129 7.72 -5.98 -3.98
#